data_AF-A0AAW4NSL9-F1
#
_entry.id   AF-A0AAW4NSL9-F1
#
_cell.length_a   1.000
_cell.length_b   1.000
_cell.length_c   1.000
_cell.angle_alpha   90.00
_cell.angle_beta   90.00
_cell.angle_gamma   90.00
#
_symmetry.space_group_name_H-M   'P 1'
#
loop_
_entity.id
_entity.type
_entity.pdbx_description
1 polymer ?
#
loop_
_entity_poly.entity_id
_entity_poly.type
_entity_poly.pdbx_seq_one_letter_code
_entity_poly.pdbx_strand_id
1 'polypeptide(L)'
;MNEVGRRAVEEGTDHELLALVKSYVCRRAFYDNARQLDLVMTASGFGVVSASDLAPASKVRVDAMLANVERLYLTDFSLILPRLFKLQGWFEASHMKLSLINTYFDYCNICGYNHSTIEDFKAAQPLLAEGEQLLRAKISDAQFDAFVKAVATNSATDVVKRAIDKARFWLVLHLRGDKTAERFAYNQLSSIMEDNIDEFSEYKNSKEYKANHYENYKNTKESGVYFF
;
A
#
# COMPACT_ATOMS: atom_id res chain seq x y z
N MET A 1 0.87 -5.84 -15.03
CA MET A 1 1.22 -7.22 -14.66
C MET A 1 2.50 -7.61 -15.42
N ASN A 2 3.49 -8.18 -14.75
CA ASN A 2 4.73 -8.67 -15.38
C ASN A 2 4.51 -10.02 -16.09
N GLU A 3 5.56 -10.59 -16.66
CA GLU A 3 5.51 -11.86 -17.39
C GLU A 3 5.04 -13.03 -16.52
N VAL A 4 5.50 -13.12 -15.26
CA VAL A 4 5.09 -14.18 -14.32
C VAL A 4 3.59 -14.19 -14.11
N GLY A 5 3.00 -13.02 -13.82
CA GLY A 5 1.56 -12.90 -13.63
C GLY A 5 0.78 -13.13 -14.93
N ARG A 6 1.33 -12.69 -16.06
CA ARG A 6 0.70 -12.89 -17.38
C ARG A 6 0.58 -14.36 -17.72
N ARG A 7 1.67 -15.13 -17.60
CA ARG A 7 1.64 -16.58 -17.80
C ARG A 7 0.63 -17.27 -16.90
N ALA A 8 0.57 -16.90 -15.62
CA ALA A 8 -0.38 -17.50 -14.68
C ALA A 8 -1.86 -17.32 -15.11
N VAL A 9 -2.15 -16.22 -15.80
CA VAL A 9 -3.48 -15.89 -16.33
C VAL A 9 -3.72 -16.54 -17.70
N GLU A 10 -2.72 -16.54 -18.59
CA GLU A 10 -2.81 -17.07 -19.96
C GLU A 10 -2.80 -18.60 -20.03
N GLU A 11 -1.96 -19.24 -19.21
CA GLU A 11 -1.84 -20.70 -19.10
C GLU A 11 -2.96 -21.30 -18.24
N GLY A 12 -3.79 -20.45 -17.61
CA GLY A 12 -4.94 -20.88 -16.81
C GLY A 12 -4.58 -21.53 -15.48
N THR A 13 -3.37 -21.32 -14.96
CA THR A 13 -2.90 -21.93 -13.70
C THR A 13 -3.53 -21.32 -12.45
N ASP A 14 -4.05 -20.08 -12.55
CA ASP A 14 -4.82 -19.43 -11.49
C ASP A 14 -6.14 -18.86 -12.04
N HIS A 15 -7.19 -19.68 -12.03
CA HIS A 15 -8.53 -19.31 -12.53
C HIS A 15 -9.17 -18.15 -11.76
N GLU A 16 -8.88 -18.05 -10.46
CA GLU A 16 -9.42 -16.97 -9.62
C GLU A 16 -8.72 -15.64 -9.95
N LEU A 17 -7.40 -15.65 -10.13
CA LEU A 17 -6.65 -14.48 -10.62
C LEU A 17 -7.15 -14.05 -12.00
N LEU A 18 -7.38 -14.98 -12.94
CA LEU A 18 -7.96 -14.67 -14.24
C LEU A 18 -9.34 -14.01 -14.13
N ALA A 19 -10.23 -14.54 -13.28
CA ALA A 19 -11.56 -13.98 -13.06
C ALA A 19 -11.53 -12.58 -12.44
N LEU A 20 -10.63 -12.36 -11.48
CA LEU A 20 -10.42 -11.05 -10.85
C LEU A 20 -9.83 -10.04 -11.84
N VAL A 21 -8.82 -10.44 -12.63
CA VAL A 21 -8.22 -9.57 -13.65
C VAL A 21 -9.26 -9.18 -14.71
N LYS A 22 -10.09 -10.12 -15.17
CA LYS A 22 -11.20 -9.82 -16.09
C LYS A 22 -12.17 -8.80 -15.47
N SER A 23 -12.59 -9.03 -14.23
CA SER A 23 -13.50 -8.13 -13.51
C SER A 23 -12.91 -6.73 -13.36
N TYR A 24 -11.65 -6.63 -12.94
CA TYR A 24 -10.91 -5.38 -12.81
C TYR A 24 -10.84 -4.62 -14.14
N VAL A 25 -10.39 -5.29 -15.20
CA VAL A 25 -10.23 -4.67 -16.53
C VAL A 25 -11.57 -4.19 -17.08
N CYS A 26 -12.62 -5.01 -17.01
CA CYS A 26 -13.96 -4.62 -17.49
C CYS A 26 -14.53 -3.44 -16.70
N ARG A 27 -14.45 -3.47 -15.36
CA ARG A 27 -14.97 -2.39 -14.51
C ARG A 27 -14.17 -1.11 -14.67
N ARG A 28 -12.85 -1.20 -14.77
CA ARG A 28 -11.98 -0.04 -14.98
C ARG A 28 -12.20 0.57 -16.35
N ALA A 29 -12.24 -0.24 -17.41
CA ALA A 29 -12.55 0.22 -18.76
C ALA A 29 -13.93 0.88 -18.83
N PHE A 30 -14.94 0.30 -18.18
CA PHE A 30 -16.25 0.93 -18.08
C PHE A 30 -16.18 2.28 -17.35
N TYR A 31 -15.54 2.33 -16.17
CA TYR A 31 -15.40 3.58 -15.40
C TYR A 31 -14.73 4.70 -16.19
N ASP A 32 -13.62 4.40 -16.88
CA ASP A 32 -12.85 5.38 -17.64
C ASP A 32 -13.62 5.92 -18.86
N ASN A 33 -14.55 5.15 -19.42
CA ASN A 33 -15.27 5.49 -20.64
C ASN A 33 -16.76 5.82 -20.44
N ALA A 34 -17.36 5.54 -19.28
CA ALA A 34 -18.83 5.58 -19.13
C ALA A 34 -19.46 6.93 -19.48
N ARG A 35 -18.73 8.03 -19.26
CA ARG A 35 -19.18 9.40 -19.57
C ARG A 35 -19.10 9.77 -21.06
N GLN A 36 -18.33 9.01 -21.83
CA GLN A 36 -18.19 9.16 -23.28
C GLN A 36 -19.16 8.23 -24.05
N LEU A 37 -19.77 7.28 -23.35
CA LEU A 37 -20.77 6.39 -23.93
C LEU A 37 -22.14 7.08 -23.85
N ASP A 38 -22.89 7.08 -24.96
CA ASP A 38 -24.29 7.51 -25.01
C ASP A 38 -25.19 6.48 -24.29
N LEU A 39 -25.07 6.43 -22.96
CA LEU A 39 -25.80 5.50 -22.10
C LEU A 39 -26.98 6.22 -21.45
N VAL A 40 -28.15 5.59 -21.50
CA VAL A 40 -29.32 6.05 -20.73
C VAL A 40 -29.69 5.00 -19.69
N MET A 41 -29.84 5.42 -18.44
CA MET A 41 -30.37 4.56 -17.38
C MET A 41 -31.89 4.48 -17.48
N THR A 42 -32.40 3.32 -17.87
CA THR A 42 -33.81 2.95 -17.78
C THR A 42 -34.12 2.37 -16.39
N ALA A 43 -35.40 2.17 -16.07
CA ALA A 43 -35.83 1.49 -14.84
C ALA A 43 -35.34 0.04 -14.72
N SER A 44 -34.88 -0.57 -15.83
CA SER A 44 -34.41 -1.97 -15.91
C SER A 44 -32.90 -2.11 -16.16
N GLY A 45 -32.14 -1.02 -16.24
CA GLY A 45 -30.70 -1.03 -16.56
C GLY A 45 -30.31 -0.07 -17.69
N PHE A 46 -29.19 -0.32 -18.38
CA PHE A 46 -28.73 0.52 -19.49
C PHE A 46 -29.55 0.29 -20.77
N GLY A 47 -30.08 1.37 -21.34
CA GLY A 47 -30.62 1.40 -22.70
C GLY A 47 -29.65 2.11 -23.64
N VAL A 48 -29.48 1.56 -24.84
CA VAL A 48 -28.76 2.21 -25.95
C VAL A 48 -29.73 3.20 -26.63
N VAL A 49 -29.27 4.42 -26.91
CA VAL A 49 -30.10 5.47 -27.53
C VAL A 49 -30.36 5.13 -29.00
N SER A 50 -31.42 4.39 -29.26
CA SER A 50 -31.96 4.22 -30.62
C SER A 50 -33.49 4.27 -30.69
N ALA A 51 -34.17 4.83 -29.67
CA ALA A 51 -35.62 4.98 -29.65
C ALA A 51 -36.03 6.41 -29.27
N SER A 52 -37.07 6.90 -29.94
CA SER A 52 -37.50 8.29 -30.07
C SER A 52 -37.97 9.00 -28.79
N ASP A 53 -38.02 8.31 -27.65
CA ASP A 53 -38.43 8.87 -26.36
C ASP A 53 -37.53 8.35 -25.23
N LEU A 54 -36.34 8.96 -25.07
CA LEU A 54 -35.46 8.69 -23.93
C LEU A 54 -35.16 9.98 -23.15
N ALA A 55 -35.44 9.97 -21.85
CA ALA A 55 -35.02 11.02 -20.93
C ALA A 55 -33.63 10.71 -20.34
N PRO A 56 -32.70 11.68 -20.29
CA PRO A 56 -31.35 11.45 -19.78
C PRO A 56 -31.36 11.00 -18.31
N ALA A 57 -30.42 10.13 -17.95
CA ALA A 57 -30.18 9.78 -16.56
C ALA A 57 -29.81 11.03 -15.76
N SER A 58 -30.28 11.13 -14.51
CA SER A 58 -29.89 12.27 -13.67
C SER A 58 -28.41 12.13 -13.29
N LYS A 59 -27.68 13.25 -13.30
CA LYS A 59 -26.25 13.31 -12.92
C LYS A 59 -25.95 12.54 -11.62
N VAL A 60 -26.80 12.71 -10.61
CA VAL A 60 -26.68 12.05 -9.30
C VAL A 60 -26.66 10.51 -9.43
N ARG A 61 -27.50 9.93 -10.30
CA ARG A 61 -27.54 8.47 -10.49
C ARG A 61 -26.28 7.97 -11.21
N VAL A 62 -25.80 8.70 -12.20
CA VAL A 62 -24.57 8.38 -12.93
C VAL A 62 -23.36 8.45 -12.00
N ASP A 63 -23.26 9.51 -11.20
CA ASP A 63 -22.15 9.68 -10.25
C ASP A 63 -22.16 8.59 -9.16
N ALA A 64 -23.33 8.22 -8.62
CA ALA A 64 -23.44 7.13 -7.66
C ALA A 64 -23.04 5.76 -8.25
N MET A 65 -23.43 5.49 -9.49
CA MET A 65 -23.03 4.28 -10.22
C MET A 65 -21.52 4.25 -10.43
N LEU A 66 -20.92 5.35 -10.90
CA LEU A 66 -19.49 5.45 -11.10
C LEU A 66 -18.71 5.26 -9.80
N ALA A 67 -19.15 5.87 -8.70
CA ALA A 67 -18.55 5.66 -7.38
C ALA A 67 -18.60 4.18 -6.95
N ASN A 68 -19.70 3.47 -7.22
CA ASN A 68 -19.77 2.04 -6.92
C ASN A 68 -18.86 1.21 -7.83
N VAL A 69 -18.80 1.50 -9.13
CA VAL A 69 -17.85 0.83 -10.06
C VAL A 69 -16.42 1.08 -9.62
N GLU A 70 -16.10 2.28 -9.16
CA GLU A 70 -14.79 2.63 -8.63
C GLU A 70 -14.40 1.78 -7.43
N ARG A 71 -15.29 1.72 -6.44
CA ARG A 71 -15.12 0.84 -5.27
C ARG A 71 -14.91 -0.61 -5.68
N LEU A 72 -15.66 -1.10 -6.65
CA LEU A 72 -15.58 -2.48 -7.12
C LEU A 72 -14.23 -2.78 -7.80
N TYR A 73 -13.73 -1.93 -8.70
CA TYR A 73 -12.43 -2.20 -9.32
C TYR A 73 -11.26 -2.05 -8.31
N LEU A 74 -11.36 -1.14 -7.33
CA LEU A 74 -10.37 -1.04 -6.25
C LEU A 74 -10.38 -2.27 -5.35
N THR A 75 -11.56 -2.86 -5.11
CA THR A 75 -11.70 -4.14 -4.41
C THR A 75 -11.06 -5.27 -5.21
N ASP A 76 -11.32 -5.35 -6.52
CA ASP A 76 -10.68 -6.37 -7.36
C ASP A 76 -9.15 -6.26 -7.30
N PHE A 77 -8.60 -5.05 -7.39
CA PHE A 77 -7.16 -4.82 -7.28
C PHE A 77 -6.61 -5.29 -5.93
N SER A 78 -7.35 -5.06 -4.86
CA SER A 78 -7.01 -5.50 -3.49
C SER A 78 -6.99 -7.03 -3.34
N LEU A 79 -7.72 -7.75 -4.20
CA LEU A 79 -7.72 -9.22 -4.24
C LEU A 79 -6.70 -9.78 -5.25
N ILE A 80 -6.41 -9.04 -6.32
CA ILE A 80 -5.41 -9.41 -7.33
C ILE A 80 -4.01 -9.36 -6.72
N LEU A 81 -3.66 -8.28 -6.03
CA LEU A 81 -2.29 -8.06 -5.58
C LEU A 81 -1.77 -9.18 -4.64
N PRO A 82 -2.51 -9.61 -3.60
CA PRO A 82 -2.09 -10.73 -2.76
C PRO A 82 -1.98 -12.08 -3.49
N ARG A 83 -2.67 -12.26 -4.62
CA ARG A 83 -2.52 -13.47 -5.45
C ARG A 83 -1.26 -13.42 -6.28
N LEU A 84 -0.97 -12.27 -6.89
CA LEU A 84 0.27 -12.06 -7.63
C LEU A 84 1.51 -12.27 -6.74
N PHE A 85 1.44 -11.80 -5.50
CA PHE A 85 2.40 -12.03 -4.43
C PHE A 85 2.71 -13.50 -4.12
N LYS A 86 1.74 -14.42 -4.33
CA LYS A 86 1.95 -15.86 -4.14
C LYS A 86 2.66 -16.54 -5.32
N LEU A 87 2.78 -15.85 -6.46
CA LEU A 87 3.47 -16.39 -7.63
C LEU A 87 4.98 -16.26 -7.44
N GLN A 88 5.68 -17.39 -7.47
CA GLN A 88 7.13 -17.43 -7.29
C GLN A 88 7.83 -16.53 -8.33
N GLY A 89 8.73 -15.66 -7.86
CA GLY A 89 9.49 -14.74 -8.70
C GLY A 89 8.71 -13.53 -9.21
N TRP A 90 7.41 -13.42 -8.91
CA TRP A 90 6.61 -12.28 -9.36
C TRP A 90 7.05 -10.98 -8.69
N PHE A 91 7.33 -11.01 -7.39
CA PHE A 91 7.75 -9.82 -6.65
C PHE A 91 9.08 -9.28 -7.19
N GLU A 92 10.06 -10.16 -7.40
CA GLU A 92 11.38 -9.81 -7.94
C GLU A 92 11.30 -9.29 -9.39
N ALA A 93 10.43 -9.88 -10.21
CA ALA A 93 10.20 -9.43 -11.59
C ALA A 93 9.25 -8.23 -11.67
N SER A 94 8.77 -7.69 -10.55
CA SER A 94 7.86 -6.56 -10.54
C SER A 94 8.64 -5.25 -10.62
N HIS A 95 8.25 -4.38 -11.55
CA HIS A 95 8.68 -2.96 -11.56
C HIS A 95 7.73 -2.07 -10.76
N MET A 96 6.77 -2.66 -10.04
CA MET A 96 5.81 -1.90 -9.27
C MET A 96 6.47 -1.40 -7.98
N LYS A 97 6.38 -0.09 -7.73
CA LYS A 97 6.81 0.50 -6.47
C LYS A 97 5.80 0.13 -5.38
N LEU A 98 6.11 -0.91 -4.63
CA LEU A 98 5.29 -1.43 -3.54
C LEU A 98 5.60 -0.71 -2.21
N SER A 99 4.59 -0.70 -1.35
CA SER A 99 4.57 -0.12 -0.02
C SER A 99 4.06 -1.15 1.01
N LEU A 100 4.04 -0.80 2.29
CA LEU A 100 3.31 -1.54 3.33
C LEU A 100 1.79 -1.34 3.26
N ILE A 101 1.33 -0.31 2.53
CA ILE A 101 -0.08 0.04 2.31
C ILE A 101 -0.27 0.25 0.80
N ASN A 102 -0.68 -0.78 0.06
CA ASN A 102 -0.70 -0.76 -1.41
C ASN A 102 -2.08 -0.47 -2.00
N THR A 103 -3.13 -0.77 -1.24
CA THR A 103 -4.50 -0.83 -1.76
C THR A 103 -5.46 -0.03 -0.89
N TYR A 104 -6.60 0.35 -1.49
CA TYR A 104 -7.71 0.97 -0.76
C TYR A 104 -8.13 0.10 0.43
N PHE A 105 -8.12 -1.22 0.27
CA PHE A 105 -8.50 -2.14 1.33
C PHE A 105 -7.45 -2.21 2.44
N ASP A 106 -6.15 -2.19 2.12
CA ASP A 106 -5.08 -2.06 3.12
C ASP A 106 -5.31 -0.80 3.97
N TYR A 107 -5.61 0.33 3.30
CA TYR A 107 -5.90 1.60 3.94
C TYR A 107 -7.14 1.54 4.85
N CYS A 108 -8.25 0.97 4.39
CA CYS A 108 -9.44 0.79 5.23
C CYS A 108 -9.18 -0.09 6.45
N ASN A 109 -8.40 -1.17 6.29
CA ASN A 109 -8.06 -2.08 7.39
C ASN A 109 -7.28 -1.38 8.50
N ILE A 110 -6.30 -0.55 8.14
CA ILE A 110 -5.42 0.11 9.12
C ILE A 110 -6.02 1.40 9.69
N CYS A 111 -6.83 2.14 8.91
CA CYS A 111 -7.46 3.38 9.36
C CYS A 111 -8.80 3.14 10.08
N GLY A 112 -9.40 1.96 9.89
CA GLY A 112 -10.71 1.58 10.42
C GLY A 112 -11.81 1.78 9.37
N TYR A 113 -12.59 0.72 9.11
CA TYR A 113 -13.63 0.65 8.07
C TYR A 113 -14.66 1.78 8.09
N ASN A 114 -14.94 2.36 9.25
CA ASN A 114 -15.99 3.37 9.40
C ASN A 114 -15.54 4.79 8.99
N HIS A 115 -14.26 5.00 8.69
CA HIS A 115 -13.66 6.35 8.58
C HIS A 115 -12.80 6.55 7.32
N SER A 116 -13.02 5.75 6.25
CA SER A 116 -12.14 5.78 5.07
C SER A 116 -12.91 5.61 3.75
N THR A 117 -13.17 6.73 3.08
CA THR A 117 -13.71 6.78 1.71
C THR A 117 -12.60 6.61 0.66
N ILE A 118 -12.97 6.43 -0.60
CA ILE A 118 -12.01 6.36 -1.72
C ILE A 118 -11.34 7.72 -1.90
N GLU A 119 -12.08 8.79 -1.69
CA GLU A 119 -11.60 10.17 -1.69
C GLU A 119 -10.55 10.37 -0.59
N ASP A 120 -10.79 9.87 0.62
CA ASP A 120 -9.81 9.92 1.71
C ASP A 120 -8.54 9.14 1.36
N PHE A 121 -8.68 7.96 0.75
CA PHE A 121 -7.54 7.15 0.31
C PHE A 121 -6.70 7.86 -0.76
N LYS A 122 -7.36 8.50 -1.73
CA LYS A 122 -6.71 9.31 -2.77
C LYS A 122 -5.98 10.51 -2.15
N ALA A 123 -6.64 11.21 -1.22
CA ALA A 123 -6.06 12.35 -0.50
C ALA A 123 -4.89 11.95 0.41
N ALA A 124 -4.91 10.72 0.94
CA ALA A 124 -3.85 10.18 1.78
C ALA A 124 -2.57 9.78 1.01
N GLN A 125 -2.62 9.56 -0.31
CA GLN A 125 -1.47 9.07 -1.08
C GLN A 125 -0.19 9.91 -0.92
N PRO A 126 -0.23 11.26 -0.99
CA PRO A 126 0.98 12.07 -0.81
C PRO A 126 1.56 11.96 0.59
N LEU A 127 0.70 11.93 1.62
CA LEU A 127 1.11 11.81 3.02
C LEU A 127 1.62 10.41 3.36
N LEU A 128 1.07 9.37 2.74
CA LEU A 128 1.60 8.01 2.82
C LEU A 128 3.02 7.97 2.24
N ALA A 129 3.21 8.53 1.06
CA ALA A 129 4.52 8.59 0.42
C ALA A 129 5.54 9.38 1.28
N GLU A 130 5.13 10.52 1.85
CA GLU A 130 5.95 11.29 2.80
C GLU A 130 6.32 10.47 4.04
N GLY A 131 5.33 9.88 4.70
CA GLY A 131 5.52 9.05 5.89
C GLY A 131 6.46 7.87 5.64
N GLU A 132 6.37 7.23 4.49
CA GLU A 132 7.31 6.18 4.09
C GLU A 132 8.74 6.69 3.96
N GLN A 133 8.96 7.85 3.34
CA GLN A 133 10.30 8.43 3.26
C GLN A 133 10.87 8.77 4.64
N LEU A 134 10.02 9.25 5.55
CA LEU A 134 10.41 9.53 6.93
C LEU A 134 10.76 8.25 7.70
N LEU A 135 10.01 7.16 7.51
CA LEU A 135 10.36 5.86 8.09
C LEU A 135 11.64 5.30 7.49
N ARG A 136 11.79 5.34 6.16
CA ARG A 136 13.01 4.92 5.46
C ARG A 136 14.25 5.66 5.96
N ALA A 137 14.15 6.96 6.22
CA ALA A 137 15.24 7.74 6.81
C ALA A 137 15.61 7.32 8.24
N LYS A 138 14.73 6.59 8.94
CA LYS A 138 14.93 6.11 10.31
C LYS A 138 15.41 4.66 10.39
N ILE A 139 14.89 3.80 9.51
CA ILE A 139 15.18 2.35 9.52
C ILE A 139 16.01 1.88 8.33
N SER A 140 16.40 2.78 7.42
CA SER A 140 16.99 2.54 6.09
C SER A 140 16.00 2.11 5.01
N ASP A 141 16.34 2.44 3.76
CA ASP A 141 15.62 1.95 2.57
C ASP A 141 15.62 0.42 2.49
N ALA A 142 16.78 -0.19 2.73
CA ALA A 142 16.95 -1.64 2.64
C ALA A 142 16.05 -2.39 3.63
N GLN A 143 15.93 -1.91 4.86
CA GLN A 143 15.04 -2.54 5.84
C GLN A 143 13.57 -2.35 5.50
N PHE A 144 13.18 -1.16 5.02
CA PHE A 144 11.80 -0.92 4.60
C PHE A 144 11.44 -1.82 3.41
N ASP A 145 12.33 -1.97 2.43
CA ASP A 145 12.14 -2.86 1.29
C ASP A 145 12.08 -4.33 1.74
N ALA A 146 12.86 -4.73 2.75
CA ALA A 146 12.77 -6.06 3.36
C ALA A 146 11.40 -6.30 4.01
N PHE A 147 10.81 -5.30 4.68
CA PHE A 147 9.44 -5.40 5.19
C PHE A 147 8.42 -5.57 4.07
N VAL A 148 8.51 -4.77 3.01
CA VAL A 148 7.62 -4.87 1.84
C VAL A 148 7.73 -6.26 1.20
N LYS A 149 8.96 -6.77 1.02
CA LYS A 149 9.21 -8.12 0.51
C LYS A 149 8.62 -9.20 1.42
N ALA A 150 8.80 -9.08 2.72
CA ALA A 150 8.31 -10.07 3.69
C ALA A 150 6.77 -10.13 3.72
N VAL A 151 6.09 -8.99 3.58
CA VAL A 151 4.63 -8.94 3.38
C VAL A 151 4.24 -9.61 2.07
N ALA A 152 4.90 -9.22 0.96
CA ALA A 152 4.54 -9.72 -0.36
C ALA A 152 4.76 -11.22 -0.50
N THR A 153 5.83 -11.76 0.06
CA THR A 153 6.16 -13.20 -0.06
C THR A 153 5.62 -14.04 1.10
N ASN A 154 4.90 -13.43 2.04
CA ASN A 154 4.43 -14.05 3.28
C ASN A 154 5.56 -14.79 4.03
N SER A 155 6.76 -14.22 4.03
CA SER A 155 7.99 -14.83 4.56
C SER A 155 8.37 -14.28 5.94
N ALA A 156 7.60 -13.36 6.50
CA ALA A 156 7.89 -12.72 7.78
C ALA A 156 7.83 -13.74 8.94
N THR A 157 8.85 -13.74 9.80
CA THR A 157 8.78 -14.34 11.13
C THR A 157 7.76 -13.58 12.00
N ASP A 158 7.37 -14.14 13.14
CA ASP A 158 6.42 -13.44 14.03
C ASP A 158 7.00 -12.14 14.61
N VAL A 159 8.32 -12.07 14.82
CA VAL A 159 8.99 -10.84 15.24
C VAL A 159 8.95 -9.78 14.14
N VAL A 160 9.26 -10.17 12.90
CA VAL A 160 9.19 -9.27 11.73
C VAL A 160 7.76 -8.80 11.48
N LYS A 161 6.74 -9.67 11.64
CA LYS A 161 5.31 -9.27 11.54
C LYS A 161 4.97 -8.18 12.56
N ARG A 162 5.38 -8.34 13.82
CA ARG A 162 5.15 -7.32 14.87
C ARG A 162 5.80 -5.99 14.51
N ALA A 163 7.01 -5.99 13.96
CA ALA A 163 7.67 -4.77 13.49
C ALA A 163 6.92 -4.13 12.31
N ILE A 164 6.50 -4.91 11.31
CA ILE A 164 5.69 -4.44 10.18
C ILE A 164 4.38 -3.80 10.67
N ASP A 165 3.70 -4.41 11.64
CA ASP A 165 2.47 -3.85 12.19
C ASP A 165 2.70 -2.52 12.89
N LYS A 166 3.84 -2.35 13.59
CA LYS A 166 4.23 -1.05 14.17
C LYS A 166 4.59 -0.02 13.12
N ALA A 167 5.26 -0.41 12.04
CA ALA A 167 5.55 0.48 10.91
C ALA A 167 4.24 0.97 10.23
N ARG A 168 3.28 0.06 9.99
CA ARG A 168 1.95 0.41 9.48
C ARG A 168 1.18 1.33 10.42
N PHE A 169 1.20 1.02 11.73
CA PHE A 169 0.54 1.86 12.73
C PHE A 169 1.15 3.26 12.79
N TRP A 170 2.48 3.36 12.70
CA TRP A 170 3.17 4.64 12.59
C TRP A 170 2.68 5.45 11.38
N LEU A 171 2.54 4.82 10.20
CA LEU A 171 2.01 5.49 8.99
C LEU A 171 0.58 6.03 9.20
N VAL A 172 -0.27 5.28 9.90
CA VAL A 172 -1.62 5.74 10.25
C VAL A 172 -1.59 6.97 11.17
N LEU A 173 -0.68 7.01 12.15
CA LEU A 173 -0.53 8.14 13.05
C LEU A 173 0.04 9.37 12.34
N HIS A 174 0.96 9.15 11.40
CA HIS A 174 1.48 10.19 10.52
C HIS A 174 0.37 10.83 9.69
N LEU A 175 -0.51 10.03 9.10
CA LEU A 175 -1.70 10.51 8.36
C LEU A 175 -2.64 11.36 9.22
N ARG A 176 -2.72 11.08 10.52
CA ARG A 176 -3.55 11.84 11.47
C ARG A 176 -2.88 13.11 11.98
N GLY A 177 -1.59 13.31 11.69
CA GLY A 177 -0.80 14.43 12.19
C GLY A 177 -0.47 14.37 13.69
N ASP A 178 -0.68 13.22 14.35
CA ASP A 178 -0.42 13.06 15.79
C ASP A 178 1.07 12.76 16.04
N LYS A 179 1.88 13.83 16.15
CA LYS A 179 3.34 13.72 16.31
C LYS A 179 3.77 13.06 17.63
N THR A 180 2.97 13.17 18.68
CA THR A 180 3.28 12.52 19.96
C THR A 180 3.09 11.02 19.85
N ALA A 181 1.96 10.58 19.30
CA ALA A 181 1.70 9.16 19.07
C ALA A 181 2.64 8.58 18.00
N GLU A 182 2.95 9.33 16.94
CA GLU A 182 3.93 8.96 15.91
C GLU A 182 5.29 8.63 16.55
N ARG A 183 5.78 9.48 17.46
CA ARG A 183 7.03 9.22 18.20
C ARG A 183 6.95 7.97 19.07
N PHE A 184 5.83 7.77 19.77
CA PHE A 184 5.63 6.59 20.61
C PHE A 184 5.62 5.30 19.78
N ALA A 185 4.90 5.27 18.66
CA ALA A 185 4.86 4.12 17.77
C ALA A 185 6.23 3.81 17.16
N TYR A 186 7.01 4.85 16.82
CA TYR A 186 8.38 4.66 16.35
C TYR A 186 9.27 4.03 17.42
N ASN A 187 9.19 4.50 18.68
CA ASN A 187 9.97 3.91 19.76
C ASN A 187 9.63 2.43 19.94
N GLN A 188 8.35 2.04 19.82
CA GLN A 188 7.96 0.63 19.87
C GLN A 188 8.52 -0.19 18.71
N LEU A 189 8.49 0.35 17.48
CA LEU A 189 9.13 -0.27 16.32
C LEU A 189 10.63 -0.45 16.56
N SER A 190 11.31 0.61 16.98
CA SER A 190 12.73 0.61 17.27
C SER A 190 13.07 -0.45 18.32
N SER A 191 12.39 -0.46 19.47
CA SER A 191 12.64 -1.47 20.52
C SER A 191 12.48 -2.90 20.03
N ILE A 192 11.45 -3.21 19.23
CA ILE A 192 11.29 -4.56 18.65
C ILE A 192 12.50 -4.91 17.78
N MET A 193 12.98 -3.97 16.97
CA MET A 193 14.12 -4.18 16.09
C MET A 193 15.44 -4.32 16.86
N GLU A 194 15.69 -3.45 17.85
CA GLU A 194 16.90 -3.50 18.66
C GLU A 194 16.99 -4.77 19.52
N ASP A 195 15.89 -5.13 20.18
CA ASP A 195 15.84 -6.30 21.08
C ASP A 195 16.00 -7.62 20.31
N ASN A 196 15.80 -7.61 18.98
CA ASN A 196 15.88 -8.78 18.12
C ASN A 196 16.75 -8.48 16.87
N ILE A 197 17.83 -7.72 17.03
CA ILE A 197 18.61 -7.15 15.92
C ILE A 197 19.13 -8.17 14.90
N ASP A 198 19.31 -9.43 15.30
CA ASP A 198 19.75 -10.50 14.40
C ASP A 198 18.67 -10.92 13.38
N GLU A 199 17.39 -10.60 13.62
CA GLU A 199 16.30 -10.77 12.65
C GLU A 199 16.18 -9.59 11.66
N PHE A 200 16.90 -8.49 11.90
CA PHE A 200 16.83 -7.26 11.11
C PHE A 200 18.19 -6.92 10.51
N SER A 201 18.72 -7.85 9.71
CA SER A 201 20.08 -7.76 9.16
C SER A 201 20.30 -6.51 8.29
N GLU A 202 19.28 -6.11 7.54
CA GLU A 202 19.28 -4.95 6.66
C GLU A 202 19.41 -3.66 7.49
N TYR A 203 18.69 -3.58 8.60
CA TYR A 203 18.82 -2.48 9.54
C TYR A 203 20.16 -2.51 10.27
N LYS A 204 20.57 -3.64 10.85
CA LYS A 204 21.84 -3.80 11.59
C LYS A 204 23.05 -3.32 10.79
N ASN A 205 23.04 -3.56 9.48
CA ASN A 205 24.12 -3.19 8.57
C ASN A 205 23.99 -1.78 7.98
N SER A 206 22.91 -1.06 8.27
CA SER A 206 22.61 0.26 7.71
C SER A 206 23.44 1.39 8.35
N LYS A 207 23.48 2.54 7.68
CA LYS A 207 24.06 3.77 8.25
C LYS A 207 23.14 4.37 9.33
N GLU A 208 21.84 4.15 9.22
CA GLU A 208 20.81 4.60 10.16
C GLU A 208 20.99 3.93 11.51
N TYR A 209 21.26 2.62 11.53
CA TYR A 209 21.60 1.91 12.77
C TYR A 209 22.85 2.48 13.44
N LYS A 210 23.91 2.71 12.65
CA LYS A 210 25.15 3.33 13.17
C LYS A 210 24.91 4.74 13.71
N ALA A 211 24.08 5.54 13.05
CA ALA A 211 23.73 6.88 13.49
C ALA A 211 22.92 6.87 14.79
N ASN A 212 22.00 5.91 14.95
CA ASN A 212 21.20 5.75 16.17
C ASN A 212 22.01 5.22 17.36
N HIS A 213 23.12 4.53 17.12
CA HIS A 213 24.02 3.97 18.14
C HIS A 213 25.35 4.70 18.27
N TYR A 214 25.48 5.88 17.66
CA TYR A 214 26.71 6.65 17.76
C TYR A 214 26.94 7.06 19.22
N GLU A 215 27.96 6.51 19.87
CA GLU A 215 28.41 7.03 21.16
C GLU A 215 28.95 8.45 20.93
N ASN A 216 28.43 9.43 21.69
CA ASN A 216 28.98 10.77 21.69
C ASN A 216 30.49 10.72 21.92
N TYR A 217 31.24 11.57 21.20
CA TYR A 217 32.67 11.75 21.42
C TYR A 217 32.95 11.95 22.91
N LYS A 218 33.64 10.99 23.53
CA LYS A 218 34.12 11.11 24.90
C LYS A 218 35.41 11.93 24.85
N ASN A 219 35.36 13.15 25.39
CA ASN A 219 36.52 14.00 25.58
C ASN A 219 37.45 13.33 26.61
N THR A 220 38.37 12.48 26.13
CA THR A 220 39.40 11.85 26.96
C THR A 220 40.61 12.79 27.02
N LYS A 221 41.35 12.79 28.14
CA LYS A 221 42.56 13.61 28.32
C LYS A 221 43.66 13.34 27.28
N GLU A 222 43.53 12.25 26.53
CA GLU A 222 44.44 11.81 25.48
C GLU A 222 44.00 12.28 24.08
N SER A 223 42.82 12.89 23.96
CA SER A 223 42.32 13.35 22.69
C SER A 223 42.97 14.69 22.31
N GLY A 224 43.49 14.78 21.07
CA GLY A 224 44.26 15.93 20.59
C GLY A 224 43.49 17.26 20.54
N VAL A 225 42.20 17.25 20.82
CA VAL A 225 41.34 18.43 20.93
C VAL A 225 40.55 18.37 22.25
N TYR A 226 41.28 18.35 23.37
CA TYR A 226 40.70 18.44 24.70
C TYR A 226 40.29 19.89 25.01
N PHE A 227 38.99 20.12 25.23
CA PHE A 227 38.47 21.39 25.73
C PHE A 227 38.17 21.28 27.24
N PHE A 228 38.52 22.33 28.00
CA PHE A 228 38.37 22.45 29.45
C PHE A 228 37.01 23.04 29.85
#